data_AF-A0A3M1XFU5-F1
#
_entry.id   AF-A0A3M1XFU5-F1
#
_cell.length_a   1.000
_cell.length_b   1.000
_cell.length_c   1.000
_cell.angle_alpha   90.00
_cell.angle_beta   90.00
_cell.angle_gamma   90.00
#
_symmetry.space_group_name_H-M   'P 1'
#
loop_
_entity.id
_entity.type
_entity.pdbx_description
1 polymer ?
#
loop_
_entity_poly.entity_id
_entity_poly.type
_entity_poly.pdbx_seq_one_letter_code
_entity_poly.pdbx_strand_id
1 'polypeptide(L)'
;MTLAPRVSLVIYNPILEAEGDRRLNRVLGWNDPDRLCAQYIADVEEASHGYVRYQVVERIELDEYPIKQDGFRYDDASYLSAWRARSGFHQPDTANYLAILQRCDFVRKLEAGLVDELWIMAFPYAGLYESCMGGRGAIWCNGPVIPSTAQVARRFVVMGFNYERGVGEMLEDLGHRAESIMEHVFSDIPDEAGAPGSEEGESRHGRSWWDRLLGAIDRRRSAIVNRPSPAVNLSGNLWKQFTRYDKLHPGRAACGNVHFAPNSETDYDWGNRRPVWSNADDWLNYPHFTGQMREMSCADWGNGDIRQHHLWWMKRFPHVEGTTPTGKLNNWWRYIVGLEF
;
A
#
# COMPACT_ATOMS: atom_id res chain seq x y z
N MET A 1 -19.14 0.90 13.47
CA MET A 1 -18.41 -0.25 14.08
C MET A 1 -16.94 -0.14 13.70
N THR A 2 -16.01 -0.49 14.58
CA THR A 2 -14.57 -0.58 14.26
C THR A 2 -14.28 -1.86 13.47
N LEU A 3 -13.21 -1.86 12.66
CA LEU A 3 -12.71 -3.05 11.97
C LEU A 3 -11.69 -3.75 12.85
N ALA A 4 -11.84 -5.07 13.01
CA ALA A 4 -10.86 -5.90 13.71
C ALA A 4 -10.44 -7.11 12.85
N PRO A 5 -9.69 -6.89 11.75
CA PRO A 5 -9.35 -7.97 10.83
C PRO A 5 -8.44 -8.99 11.51
N ARG A 6 -8.73 -10.27 11.27
CA ARG A 6 -7.97 -11.39 11.84
C ARG A 6 -6.94 -11.87 10.83
N VAL A 7 -5.68 -11.84 11.24
CA VAL A 7 -4.52 -12.11 10.41
C VAL A 7 -4.00 -13.51 10.70
N SER A 8 -3.81 -14.29 9.64
CA SER A 8 -2.89 -15.42 9.62
C SER A 8 -1.50 -14.89 9.29
N LEU A 9 -0.57 -14.91 10.24
CA LEU A 9 0.81 -14.49 10.05
C LEU A 9 1.67 -15.71 9.70
N VAL A 10 2.24 -15.71 8.50
CA VAL A 10 3.18 -16.74 8.02
C VAL A 10 4.57 -16.12 7.90
N ILE A 11 5.57 -16.75 8.50
CA ILE A 11 6.95 -16.26 8.53
C ILE A 11 7.84 -17.32 7.86
N TYR A 12 8.40 -17.02 6.69
CA TYR A 12 9.43 -17.84 6.06
C TYR A 12 10.79 -17.44 6.62
N ASN A 13 11.30 -18.18 7.60
CA ASN A 13 12.55 -17.87 8.30
C ASN A 13 13.36 -19.16 8.48
N PRO A 14 14.02 -19.66 7.41
CA PRO A 14 14.70 -20.96 7.44
C PRO A 14 15.79 -21.02 8.52
N ILE A 15 15.98 -22.20 9.10
CA ILE A 15 17.11 -22.54 9.97
C ILE A 15 18.29 -22.83 9.07
N LEU A 16 19.43 -22.21 9.35
CA LEU A 16 20.64 -22.45 8.58
C LEU A 16 21.53 -23.45 9.33
N GLU A 17 21.50 -24.73 8.95
CA GLU A 17 22.20 -25.77 9.72
C GLU A 17 23.72 -25.52 9.74
N ALA A 18 24.27 -25.08 8.60
CA ALA A 18 25.69 -24.74 8.47
C ALA A 18 26.13 -23.50 9.27
N GLU A 19 25.19 -22.71 9.79
CA GLU A 19 25.44 -21.48 10.55
C GLU A 19 25.08 -21.63 12.04
N GLY A 20 25.12 -22.88 12.52
CA GLY A 20 24.88 -23.25 13.92
C GLY A 20 23.40 -23.34 14.27
N ASP A 21 22.58 -23.86 13.35
CA ASP A 21 21.13 -24.02 13.50
C ASP A 21 20.41 -22.71 13.86
N ARG A 22 20.93 -21.59 13.35
CA ARG A 22 20.35 -20.26 13.59
C ARG A 22 19.42 -19.89 12.45
N ARG A 23 18.32 -19.24 12.80
CA ARG A 23 17.35 -18.67 11.84
C ARG A 23 18.02 -17.63 10.94
N LEU A 24 17.61 -17.60 9.67
CA LEU A 24 18.15 -16.74 8.63
C LEU A 24 18.20 -15.26 9.04
N ASN A 25 17.13 -14.75 9.64
CA ASN A 25 17.09 -13.36 10.10
C ASN A 25 18.17 -13.05 11.16
N ARG A 26 18.47 -14.00 12.05
CA ARG A 26 19.53 -13.86 13.07
C ARG A 26 20.92 -13.96 12.46
N VAL A 27 21.12 -14.86 11.48
CA VAL A 27 22.42 -15.01 10.80
C VAL A 27 22.76 -13.74 10.01
N LEU A 28 21.79 -13.15 9.32
CA LEU A 28 22.01 -11.98 8.46
C LEU A 28 21.78 -10.63 9.15
N GLY A 29 21.44 -10.63 10.45
CA GLY A 29 21.28 -9.41 11.24
C GLY A 29 20.05 -8.58 10.85
N TRP A 30 19.00 -9.24 10.36
CA TRP A 30 17.75 -8.61 9.97
C TRP A 30 16.76 -8.47 11.13
N ASN A 31 15.65 -7.79 10.87
CA ASN A 31 14.66 -7.48 11.89
C ASN A 31 13.93 -8.73 12.39
N ASP A 32 13.33 -8.58 13.57
CA ASP A 32 12.45 -9.57 14.16
C ASP A 32 11.03 -9.40 13.57
N PRO A 33 10.49 -10.40 12.82
CA PRO A 33 9.21 -10.26 12.15
C PRO A 33 8.05 -9.97 13.12
N ASP A 34 8.06 -10.57 14.31
CA ASP A 34 7.01 -10.35 15.30
C ASP A 34 7.02 -8.90 15.81
N ARG A 35 8.22 -8.32 16.00
CA ARG A 35 8.37 -6.91 16.39
C ARG A 35 7.88 -5.97 15.29
N LEU A 36 8.23 -6.26 14.03
CA LEU A 36 7.76 -5.47 12.88
C LEU A 36 6.23 -5.49 12.79
N CYS A 37 5.62 -6.67 12.87
CA CYS A 37 4.16 -6.79 12.86
C CYS A 37 3.50 -6.03 14.02
N ALA A 38 4.03 -6.11 15.24
CA ALA A 38 3.48 -5.38 16.37
C ALA A 38 3.53 -3.86 16.18
N GLN A 39 4.64 -3.33 15.63
CA GLN A 39 4.77 -1.91 15.33
C GLN A 39 3.85 -1.47 14.19
N TYR A 40 3.74 -2.27 13.13
CA TYR A 40 2.82 -2.02 12.02
C TYR A 40 1.37 -1.98 12.48
N ILE A 41 0.94 -2.92 13.34
CA ILE A 41 -0.41 -2.95 13.92
C ILE A 41 -0.69 -1.65 14.71
N ALA A 42 0.26 -1.24 15.55
CA ALA A 42 0.14 -0.01 16.34
C ALA A 42 0.05 1.24 15.44
N ASP A 43 0.86 1.30 14.39
CA ASP A 43 0.86 2.41 13.44
C ASP A 43 -0.45 2.51 12.65
N VAL A 44 -1.00 1.37 12.21
CA VAL A 44 -2.29 1.36 11.50
C VAL A 44 -3.43 1.72 12.44
N GLU A 45 -3.40 1.26 13.69
CA GLU A 45 -4.38 1.67 14.70
C GLU A 45 -4.31 3.18 14.95
N GLU A 46 -3.10 3.75 15.09
CA GLU A 46 -2.89 5.19 15.26
C GLU A 46 -3.37 5.97 14.03
N ALA A 47 -2.94 5.56 12.83
CA ALA A 47 -3.27 6.26 11.59
C ALA A 47 -4.75 6.21 11.24
N SER A 48 -5.45 5.16 11.67
CA SER A 48 -6.90 5.03 11.49
C SER A 48 -7.72 5.62 12.63
N HIS A 49 -7.11 6.37 13.55
CA HIS A 49 -7.78 6.95 14.72
C HIS A 49 -8.48 5.90 15.61
N GLY A 50 -7.88 4.71 15.71
CA GLY A 50 -8.40 3.57 16.45
C GLY A 50 -9.50 2.77 15.73
N TYR A 51 -9.78 3.08 14.46
CA TYR A 51 -10.83 2.42 13.68
C TYR A 51 -10.44 1.01 13.22
N VAL A 52 -9.19 0.80 12.82
CA VAL A 52 -8.64 -0.50 12.41
C VAL A 52 -7.79 -1.08 13.53
N ARG A 53 -8.12 -2.30 13.97
CA ARG A 53 -7.43 -3.01 15.05
C ARG A 53 -7.12 -4.43 14.64
N TYR A 54 -6.01 -4.61 13.93
CA TYR A 54 -5.57 -5.94 13.49
C TYR A 54 -5.36 -6.90 14.67
N GLN A 55 -5.68 -8.16 14.45
CA GLN A 55 -5.47 -9.24 15.40
C GLN A 55 -4.71 -10.37 14.72
N VAL A 56 -3.47 -10.64 15.13
CA VAL A 56 -2.79 -11.87 14.70
C VAL A 56 -3.40 -13.03 15.49
N VAL A 57 -4.25 -13.81 14.82
CA VAL A 57 -4.96 -14.95 15.43
C VAL A 57 -4.25 -16.27 15.21
N GLU A 58 -3.27 -16.28 14.32
CA GLU A 58 -2.47 -17.44 13.97
C GLU A 58 -1.07 -16.98 13.58
N ARG A 59 -0.05 -17.69 14.08
CA ARG A 59 1.35 -17.49 13.75
C ARG A 59 1.96 -18.82 13.30
N ILE A 60 2.46 -18.86 12.07
CA ILE A 60 3.10 -20.03 11.46
C ILE A 60 4.51 -19.61 11.05
N GLU A 61 5.53 -20.08 11.77
CA GLU A 61 6.93 -19.87 11.38
C GLU A 61 7.47 -21.13 10.70
N LEU A 62 7.90 -20.97 9.45
CA LEU A 62 8.30 -22.05 8.56
C LEU A 62 9.81 -22.10 8.46
N ASP A 63 10.34 -23.30 8.68
CA ASP A 63 11.71 -23.69 8.35
C ASP A 63 11.81 -24.14 6.90
N GLU A 64 11.47 -23.23 5.98
CA GLU A 64 11.38 -23.53 4.56
C GLU A 64 11.66 -22.25 3.73
N TYR A 65 11.99 -22.46 2.46
CA TYR A 65 11.95 -21.41 1.44
C TYR A 65 10.64 -21.55 0.62
N PRO A 66 9.94 -20.47 0.27
CA PRO A 66 8.75 -20.55 -0.57
C PRO A 66 9.12 -21.07 -1.98
N ILE A 67 8.26 -21.93 -2.54
CA ILE A 67 8.40 -22.38 -3.93
C ILE A 67 8.04 -21.22 -4.86
N LYS A 68 8.81 -21.03 -5.92
CA LYS A 68 8.56 -20.08 -7.00
C LYS A 68 7.51 -20.60 -7.98
N GLN A 69 6.96 -19.73 -8.82
CA GLN A 69 5.92 -20.12 -9.78
C GLN A 69 6.38 -21.23 -10.75
N ASP A 70 7.66 -21.29 -11.07
CA ASP A 70 8.25 -22.31 -11.94
C ASP A 70 8.71 -23.58 -11.21
N GLY A 71 8.44 -23.67 -9.91
CA GLY A 71 8.82 -24.83 -9.07
C GLY A 71 10.21 -24.72 -8.45
N PHE A 72 11.00 -23.69 -8.77
CA PHE A 72 12.28 -23.46 -8.07
C PHE A 72 12.05 -23.24 -6.58
N ARG A 73 12.96 -23.74 -5.75
CA ARG A 73 13.00 -23.47 -4.31
C ARG A 73 14.45 -23.30 -3.91
N TYR A 74 14.77 -22.21 -3.24
CA TYR A 74 16.08 -22.05 -2.62
C TYR A 74 16.29 -23.11 -1.53
N ASP A 75 17.55 -23.42 -1.30
CA ASP A 75 18.06 -24.01 -0.07
C ASP A 75 19.03 -23.02 0.60
N ASP A 76 19.52 -23.37 1.77
CA ASP A 76 20.48 -22.57 2.54
C ASP A 76 21.68 -22.13 1.71
N ALA A 77 22.29 -23.08 1.01
CA ALA A 77 23.54 -22.86 0.28
C ALA A 77 23.32 -21.93 -0.92
N SER A 78 22.30 -22.19 -1.73
CA SER A 78 21.97 -21.39 -2.91
C SER A 78 21.52 -19.98 -2.54
N TYR A 79 20.69 -19.82 -1.49
CA TYR A 79 20.27 -18.50 -1.04
C TYR A 79 21.45 -17.70 -0.46
N LEU A 80 22.22 -18.28 0.46
CA LEU A 80 23.36 -17.59 1.06
C LEU A 80 24.43 -17.26 0.02
N SER A 81 24.66 -18.13 -0.95
CA SER A 81 25.57 -17.86 -2.07
C SER A 81 25.13 -16.63 -2.85
N ALA A 82 23.88 -16.59 -3.29
CA ALA A 82 23.34 -15.45 -4.04
C ALA A 82 23.34 -14.16 -3.21
N TRP A 83 22.96 -14.24 -1.93
CA TRP A 83 22.94 -13.09 -1.02
C TRP A 83 24.35 -12.52 -0.79
N ARG A 84 25.35 -13.35 -0.53
CA ARG A 84 26.74 -12.93 -0.32
C ARG A 84 27.36 -12.36 -1.60
N ALA A 85 27.06 -12.98 -2.74
CA ALA A 85 27.54 -12.53 -4.05
C ALA A 85 26.78 -11.30 -4.59
N ARG A 86 25.64 -10.95 -3.98
CA ARG A 86 24.71 -9.90 -4.46
C ARG A 86 24.29 -10.08 -5.92
N SER A 87 24.25 -11.34 -6.37
CA SER A 87 23.99 -11.71 -7.76
C SER A 87 23.60 -13.19 -7.83
N GLY A 88 23.05 -13.64 -8.96
CA GLY A 88 22.65 -15.03 -9.14
C GLY A 88 21.33 -15.42 -8.46
N PHE A 89 20.51 -14.44 -8.04
CA PHE A 89 19.14 -14.72 -7.63
C PHE A 89 18.33 -15.30 -8.79
N HIS A 90 17.53 -16.32 -8.48
CA HIS A 90 16.68 -17.02 -9.44
C HIS A 90 15.70 -16.09 -10.15
N GLN A 91 15.44 -16.39 -11.43
CA GLN A 91 14.40 -15.75 -12.23
C GLN A 91 13.63 -16.81 -13.02
N PRO A 92 12.29 -16.71 -13.10
CA PRO A 92 11.43 -15.67 -12.51
C PRO A 92 11.35 -15.75 -10.98
N ASP A 93 11.37 -14.58 -10.31
CA ASP A 93 11.41 -14.53 -8.84
C ASP A 93 10.06 -14.79 -8.14
N THR A 94 8.92 -14.69 -8.85
CA THR A 94 7.60 -14.70 -8.20
C THR A 94 7.31 -16.00 -7.44
N ALA A 95 6.83 -15.88 -6.21
CA ALA A 95 6.42 -17.00 -5.37
C ALA A 95 5.13 -17.66 -5.89
N ASN A 96 4.96 -18.95 -5.62
CA ASN A 96 3.73 -19.67 -5.91
C ASN A 96 2.69 -19.42 -4.81
N TYR A 97 1.91 -18.34 -4.95
CA TYR A 97 0.87 -17.96 -3.99
C TYR A 97 -0.16 -19.08 -3.75
N LEU A 98 -0.52 -19.88 -4.77
CA LEU A 98 -1.45 -21.00 -4.58
C LEU A 98 -0.86 -22.06 -3.64
N ALA A 99 0.43 -22.40 -3.80
CA ALA A 99 1.12 -23.32 -2.91
C ALA A 99 1.19 -22.78 -1.47
N ILE A 100 1.40 -21.47 -1.29
CA ILE A 100 1.39 -20.83 0.04
C ILE A 100 0.00 -20.92 0.69
N LEU A 101 -1.05 -20.56 -0.05
CA LEU A 101 -2.44 -20.63 0.43
C LEU A 101 -2.83 -22.06 0.83
N GLN A 102 -2.40 -23.06 0.05
CA GLN A 102 -2.61 -24.48 0.35
C GLN A 102 -1.80 -24.94 1.57
N ARG A 103 -0.51 -24.59 1.63
CA ARG A 103 0.41 -24.96 2.73
C ARG A 103 -0.10 -24.47 4.08
N CYS A 104 -0.77 -23.33 4.09
CA CYS A 104 -1.31 -22.71 5.28
C CYS A 104 -2.81 -22.99 5.46
N ASP A 105 -3.47 -23.76 4.60
CA ASP A 105 -4.92 -24.04 4.66
C ASP A 105 -5.76 -22.74 4.77
N PHE A 106 -5.31 -21.68 4.11
CA PHE A 106 -5.81 -20.31 4.32
C PHE A 106 -7.25 -20.16 3.83
N VAL A 107 -7.55 -20.64 2.63
CA VAL A 107 -8.89 -20.48 2.02
C VAL A 107 -9.97 -21.14 2.88
N ARG A 108 -9.71 -22.34 3.40
CA ARG A 108 -10.66 -23.01 4.30
C ARG A 108 -10.90 -22.19 5.57
N LYS A 109 -9.85 -21.65 6.18
CA LYS A 109 -9.96 -20.78 7.37
C LYS A 109 -10.70 -19.48 7.07
N LEU A 110 -10.47 -18.87 5.91
CA LEU A 110 -11.17 -17.66 5.46
C LEU A 110 -12.67 -17.91 5.29
N GLU A 111 -13.06 -19.00 4.63
CA GLU A 111 -14.46 -19.36 4.40
C GLU A 111 -15.17 -19.82 5.68
N ALA A 112 -14.44 -20.44 6.61
CA ALA A 112 -14.93 -20.70 7.97
C ALA A 112 -15.02 -19.43 8.83
N GLY A 113 -14.61 -18.27 8.30
CA GLY A 113 -14.61 -17.01 9.01
C GLY A 113 -13.71 -17.05 10.24
N LEU A 114 -12.54 -17.68 10.17
CA LEU A 114 -11.52 -17.73 11.23
C LEU A 114 -10.41 -16.69 11.02
N VAL A 115 -10.12 -16.37 9.76
CA VAL A 115 -9.16 -15.36 9.33
C VAL A 115 -9.81 -14.47 8.27
N ASP A 116 -9.26 -13.29 8.05
CA ASP A 116 -9.72 -12.31 7.06
C ASP A 116 -8.58 -11.89 6.12
N GLU A 117 -7.33 -11.96 6.58
CA GLU A 117 -6.14 -11.53 5.81
C GLU A 117 -4.95 -12.46 6.05
N LEU A 118 -4.06 -12.60 5.06
CA LEU A 118 -2.81 -13.34 5.15
C LEU A 118 -1.63 -12.37 5.11
N TRP A 119 -0.78 -12.38 6.13
CA TRP A 119 0.50 -11.68 6.11
C TRP A 119 1.62 -12.68 5.94
N ILE A 120 2.52 -12.41 5.00
CA ILE A 120 3.71 -13.22 4.76
C ILE A 120 4.93 -12.36 5.05
N MET A 121 5.69 -12.71 6.09
CA MET A 121 7.00 -12.11 6.37
C MET A 121 8.08 -13.01 5.78
N ALA A 122 8.91 -12.48 4.90
CA ALA A 122 9.99 -13.23 4.27
C ALA A 122 11.25 -12.37 4.06
N PHE A 123 12.28 -13.01 3.53
CA PHE A 123 13.57 -12.39 3.19
C PHE A 123 13.55 -11.78 1.76
N PRO A 124 14.53 -10.94 1.39
CA PRO A 124 14.67 -10.41 0.03
C PRO A 124 14.75 -11.52 -1.02
N TYR A 125 14.10 -11.33 -2.17
CA TYR A 125 13.98 -12.35 -3.24
C TYR A 125 13.20 -13.60 -2.82
N ALA A 126 12.27 -13.48 -1.85
CA ALA A 126 11.28 -14.51 -1.57
C ALA A 126 10.18 -14.57 -2.65
N GLY A 127 10.05 -13.56 -3.51
CA GLY A 127 9.10 -13.56 -4.63
C GLY A 127 7.72 -13.02 -4.31
N LEU A 128 7.61 -12.19 -3.28
CA LEU A 128 6.36 -11.60 -2.85
C LEU A 128 6.15 -10.24 -3.51
N TYR A 129 4.94 -10.00 -4.00
CA TYR A 129 4.41 -8.66 -4.17
C TYR A 129 4.02 -8.10 -2.80
N GLU A 130 4.10 -6.78 -2.66
CA GLU A 130 3.70 -6.03 -1.45
C GLU A 130 2.25 -6.31 -1.05
N SER A 131 1.36 -6.35 -2.04
CA SER A 131 0.01 -6.87 -1.87
C SER A 131 -0.48 -7.61 -3.11
N CYS A 132 -1.39 -8.56 -2.90
CA CYS A 132 -2.19 -9.21 -3.94
C CYS A 132 -3.60 -9.45 -3.39
N MET A 133 -4.62 -9.39 -4.25
CA MET A 133 -6.00 -9.71 -3.87
C MET A 133 -6.44 -11.05 -4.46
N GLY A 134 -7.13 -11.86 -3.67
CA GLY A 134 -7.80 -13.08 -4.12
C GLY A 134 -9.29 -13.05 -3.82
N GLY A 135 -10.02 -14.01 -4.38
CA GLY A 135 -11.47 -14.14 -4.20
C GLY A 135 -12.31 -13.57 -5.33
N ARG A 136 -13.62 -13.79 -5.24
CA ARG A 136 -14.60 -13.32 -6.22
C ARG A 136 -14.63 -11.81 -6.30
N GLY A 137 -14.46 -11.27 -7.51
CA GLY A 137 -14.41 -9.82 -7.73
C GLY A 137 -13.08 -9.18 -7.32
N ALA A 138 -12.03 -9.97 -7.06
CA ALA A 138 -10.70 -9.45 -6.80
C ALA A 138 -10.19 -8.58 -7.95
N ILE A 139 -9.44 -7.55 -7.59
CA ILE A 139 -8.84 -6.57 -8.51
C ILE A 139 -7.32 -6.60 -8.38
N TRP A 140 -6.62 -5.95 -9.31
CA TRP A 140 -5.22 -5.60 -9.10
C TRP A 140 -5.08 -4.79 -7.80
N CYS A 141 -4.19 -5.22 -6.91
CA CYS A 141 -3.99 -4.59 -5.61
C CYS A 141 -2.49 -4.54 -5.33
N ASN A 142 -1.79 -3.61 -5.99
CA ASN A 142 -0.33 -3.55 -6.18
C ASN A 142 0.38 -4.83 -6.67
N GLY A 143 -0.40 -5.84 -7.04
CA GLY A 143 0.05 -7.09 -7.59
C GLY A 143 -1.10 -7.75 -8.35
N PRO A 144 -0.78 -8.77 -9.15
CA PRO A 144 -1.78 -9.49 -9.93
C PRO A 144 -2.82 -10.16 -9.01
N VAL A 145 -4.05 -10.27 -9.51
CA VAL A 145 -5.09 -11.09 -8.86
C VAL A 145 -4.56 -12.50 -8.67
N ILE A 146 -4.71 -13.04 -7.46
CA ILE A 146 -4.21 -14.39 -7.14
C ILE A 146 -4.98 -15.41 -7.99
N PRO A 147 -4.28 -16.16 -8.87
CA PRO A 147 -4.94 -17.08 -9.79
C PRO A 147 -5.66 -18.20 -9.05
N SER A 148 -6.70 -18.76 -9.67
CA SER A 148 -7.47 -19.88 -9.13
C SER A 148 -8.12 -19.61 -7.77
N THR A 149 -8.50 -18.36 -7.50
CA THR A 149 -9.23 -17.96 -6.27
C THR A 149 -10.62 -17.38 -6.52
N ALA A 150 -11.06 -17.25 -7.78
CA ALA A 150 -12.34 -16.61 -8.13
C ALA A 150 -13.58 -17.32 -7.57
N GLN A 151 -13.45 -18.61 -7.22
CA GLN A 151 -14.48 -19.40 -6.56
C GLN A 151 -14.70 -19.03 -5.09
N VAL A 152 -13.67 -18.49 -4.42
CA VAL A 152 -13.73 -18.11 -3.01
C VAL A 152 -14.72 -16.96 -2.85
N ALA A 153 -15.73 -17.14 -1.99
CA ALA A 153 -16.88 -16.23 -1.93
C ALA A 153 -16.51 -14.80 -1.51
N ARG A 154 -15.54 -14.67 -0.60
CA ARG A 154 -15.07 -13.39 -0.06
C ARG A 154 -13.77 -12.97 -0.74
N ARG A 155 -13.60 -11.66 -0.97
CA ARG A 155 -12.28 -11.08 -1.27
C ARG A 155 -11.41 -11.14 -0.03
N PHE A 156 -10.11 -11.30 -0.25
CA PHE A 156 -9.08 -11.24 0.78
C PHE A 156 -7.81 -10.64 0.18
N VAL A 157 -6.96 -10.08 1.03
CA VAL A 157 -5.64 -9.58 0.65
C VAL A 157 -4.55 -10.46 1.24
N VAL A 158 -3.47 -10.64 0.49
CA VAL A 158 -2.21 -11.17 0.97
C VAL A 158 -1.22 -10.01 0.99
N MET A 159 -0.67 -9.69 2.16
CA MET A 159 0.41 -8.71 2.31
C MET A 159 1.75 -9.44 2.32
N GLY A 160 2.70 -9.01 1.50
CA GLY A 160 4.03 -9.59 1.37
C GLY A 160 5.11 -8.66 1.91
N PHE A 161 5.52 -8.89 3.15
CA PHE A 161 6.46 -8.05 3.87
C PHE A 161 7.88 -8.63 3.87
N ASN A 162 8.87 -7.75 3.82
CA ASN A 162 10.29 -8.10 3.87
C ASN A 162 10.91 -7.73 5.23
N TYR A 163 11.33 -8.72 6.03
CA TYR A 163 11.92 -8.47 7.34
C TYR A 163 13.39 -7.96 7.31
N GLU A 164 14.00 -7.83 6.13
CA GLU A 164 15.23 -7.04 5.95
C GLU A 164 14.95 -5.53 6.02
N ARG A 165 13.71 -5.13 5.74
CA ARG A 165 13.23 -3.74 5.73
C ARG A 165 12.52 -3.39 7.05
N GLY A 166 12.07 -2.15 7.18
CA GLY A 166 11.41 -1.63 8.37
C GLY A 166 9.90 -1.50 8.23
N VAL A 167 9.28 -0.95 9.27
CA VAL A 167 7.83 -0.71 9.33
C VAL A 167 7.39 0.38 8.35
N GLY A 168 8.30 1.30 7.98
CA GLY A 168 8.02 2.33 6.98
C GLY A 168 7.64 1.74 5.63
N GLU A 169 8.37 0.71 5.18
CA GLU A 169 8.06 -0.03 3.97
C GLU A 169 6.78 -0.87 4.11
N MET A 170 6.51 -1.45 5.28
CA MET A 170 5.22 -2.14 5.49
C MET A 170 4.01 -1.19 5.38
N LEU A 171 4.17 0.07 5.82
CA LEU A 171 3.14 1.09 5.64
C LEU A 171 3.04 1.56 4.18
N GLU A 172 4.16 1.58 3.45
CA GLU A 172 4.16 1.81 2.01
C GLU A 172 3.35 0.74 1.26
N ASP A 173 3.55 -0.54 1.59
CA ASP A 173 2.76 -1.65 1.01
C ASP A 173 1.25 -1.45 1.23
N LEU A 174 0.85 -1.01 2.43
CA LEU A 174 -0.54 -0.65 2.73
C LEU A 174 -1.00 0.58 1.96
N GLY A 175 -0.11 1.55 1.75
CA GLY A 175 -0.36 2.71 0.92
C GLY A 175 -0.69 2.31 -0.50
N HIS A 176 0.12 1.46 -1.12
CA HIS A 176 -0.14 0.94 -2.47
C HIS A 176 -1.43 0.11 -2.59
N ARG A 177 -1.76 -0.67 -1.55
CA ARG A 177 -3.08 -1.31 -1.43
C ARG A 177 -4.20 -0.26 -1.43
N ALA A 178 -4.05 0.81 -0.63
CA ALA A 178 -5.02 1.88 -0.56
C ALA A 178 -5.17 2.57 -1.93
N GLU A 179 -4.07 2.91 -2.61
CA GLU A 179 -4.13 3.51 -3.94
C GLU A 179 -4.89 2.65 -4.95
N SER A 180 -4.57 1.35 -5.01
CA SER A 180 -5.23 0.42 -5.93
C SER A 180 -6.75 0.32 -5.66
N ILE A 181 -7.13 0.20 -4.38
CA ILE A 181 -8.53 0.08 -3.97
C ILE A 181 -9.28 1.38 -4.20
N MET A 182 -8.71 2.51 -3.79
CA MET A 182 -9.40 3.80 -3.88
C MET A 182 -9.53 4.26 -5.34
N GLU A 183 -8.55 3.96 -6.20
CA GLU A 183 -8.66 4.18 -7.64
C GLU A 183 -9.82 3.36 -8.23
N HIS A 184 -9.97 2.10 -7.84
CA HIS A 184 -11.10 1.27 -8.27
C HIS A 184 -12.44 1.81 -7.76
N VAL A 185 -12.52 2.15 -6.46
CA VAL A 185 -13.74 2.64 -5.81
C VAL A 185 -14.25 3.92 -6.45
N PHE A 186 -13.35 4.81 -6.89
CA PHE A 186 -13.70 6.09 -7.52
C PHE A 186 -13.67 6.07 -9.05
N SER A 187 -13.47 4.92 -9.69
CA SER A 187 -13.30 4.82 -11.16
C SER A 187 -14.54 5.18 -11.99
N ASP A 188 -15.72 5.16 -11.38
CA ASP A 188 -16.99 5.55 -11.98
C ASP A 188 -17.28 7.07 -11.86
N ILE A 189 -16.43 7.81 -11.13
CA ILE A 189 -16.58 9.26 -10.94
C ILE A 189 -15.54 9.98 -11.81
N PRO A 190 -15.97 10.80 -12.80
CA PRO A 190 -15.06 11.53 -13.66
C PRO A 190 -14.14 12.47 -12.89
N ASP A 191 -12.92 12.62 -13.41
CA ASP A 191 -11.97 13.61 -12.93
C ASP A 191 -12.47 15.03 -13.24
N GLU A 192 -12.03 16.01 -12.44
CA GLU A 192 -12.30 17.41 -12.74
C GLU A 192 -11.64 17.80 -14.08
N ALA A 193 -12.38 18.53 -14.93
CA ALA A 193 -11.85 19.04 -16.18
C ALA A 193 -10.57 19.86 -15.95
N GLY A 194 -9.49 19.52 -16.67
CA GLY A 194 -8.19 20.20 -16.57
C GLY A 194 -7.16 19.54 -15.63
N ALA A 195 -7.43 18.36 -15.07
CA ALA A 195 -6.39 17.52 -14.48
C ALA A 195 -5.43 17.03 -15.59
N PRO A 196 -4.09 17.04 -15.39
CA PRO A 196 -3.17 16.48 -16.36
C PRO A 196 -3.46 14.99 -16.57
N GLY A 197 -3.82 14.61 -17.80
CA GLY A 197 -4.20 13.24 -18.16
C GLY A 197 -5.61 13.08 -18.77
N SER A 198 -6.42 14.15 -18.86
CA SER A 198 -7.77 14.11 -19.44
C SER A 198 -7.84 14.02 -20.97
N GLU A 199 -6.79 13.54 -21.65
CA GLU A 199 -6.86 13.23 -23.08
C GLU A 199 -7.45 11.82 -23.26
N GLU A 200 -8.66 11.76 -23.81
CA GLU A 200 -9.35 10.55 -24.23
C GLU A 200 -8.45 9.71 -25.15
N GLY A 201 -8.11 8.49 -24.72
CA GLY A 201 -7.30 7.56 -25.48
C GLY A 201 -7.54 6.11 -25.07
N GLU A 202 -8.34 5.42 -25.87
CA GLU A 202 -8.70 3.99 -25.85
C GLU A 202 -7.74 3.05 -25.09
N SER A 203 -8.25 2.41 -24.05
CA SER A 203 -7.57 1.29 -23.38
C SER A 203 -7.98 -0.05 -24.00
N ARG A 204 -7.11 -0.62 -24.83
CA ARG A 204 -7.01 -2.07 -25.01
C ARG A 204 -5.54 -2.48 -24.84
N HIS A 205 -5.32 -3.33 -23.83
CA HIS A 205 -4.11 -4.10 -23.54
C HIS A 205 -2.90 -3.37 -22.91
N GLY A 206 -2.66 -3.69 -21.64
CA GLY A 206 -1.33 -4.11 -21.17
C GLY A 206 -0.23 -3.06 -21.05
N ARG A 207 -0.53 -1.83 -20.61
CA ARG A 207 0.50 -0.93 -20.10
C ARG A 207 0.21 -0.56 -18.65
N SER A 208 1.22 -0.74 -17.80
CA SER A 208 1.16 -0.44 -16.38
C SER A 208 0.87 1.05 -16.18
N TRP A 209 -0.08 1.36 -15.32
CA TRP A 209 -0.33 2.73 -14.87
C TRP A 209 0.95 3.39 -14.30
N TRP A 210 1.85 2.58 -13.73
CA TRP A 210 3.18 3.02 -13.25
C TRP A 210 4.08 3.59 -14.36
N ASP A 211 4.00 3.06 -15.59
CA ASP A 211 4.78 3.59 -16.72
C ASP A 211 4.27 4.97 -17.17
N ARG A 212 3.01 5.30 -16.90
CA ARG A 212 2.42 6.61 -17.20
C ARG A 212 2.72 7.64 -16.11
N LEU A 213 2.82 7.21 -14.85
CA LEU A 213 3.14 8.08 -13.71
C LEU A 213 4.62 8.53 -13.72
N LEU A 214 5.52 7.66 -14.20
CA LEU A 214 6.97 7.92 -14.28
C LEU A 214 7.39 8.65 -15.57
N GLY A 215 6.49 8.78 -16.55
CA GLY A 215 6.79 9.24 -17.90
C GLY A 215 6.06 10.51 -18.32
N ALA A 216 6.40 11.66 -17.73
CA ALA A 216 6.11 12.96 -18.34
C ALA A 216 7.18 14.00 -17.94
N ILE A 217 8.11 14.22 -18.86
CA ILE A 217 9.11 15.31 -18.81
C ILE A 217 8.60 16.51 -19.62
N ASP A 218 8.70 17.66 -18.96
CA ASP A 218 8.80 19.05 -19.45
C ASP A 218 7.59 19.67 -20.16
N ARG A 219 7.03 20.71 -19.51
CA ARG A 219 6.81 22.02 -20.15
C ARG A 219 6.75 23.15 -19.12
N ARG A 220 7.47 24.22 -19.44
CA ARG A 220 7.72 25.44 -18.66
C ARG A 220 6.50 26.36 -18.45
N ARG A 221 6.57 27.02 -17.28
CA ARG A 221 6.29 28.44 -16.94
C ARG A 221 4.86 29.01 -17.01
N SER A 222 4.45 29.48 -15.83
CA SER A 222 3.88 30.81 -15.53
C SER A 222 2.58 31.20 -16.24
N ALA A 223 1.48 31.22 -15.46
CA ALA A 223 0.71 32.43 -15.24
C ALA A 223 -0.18 32.25 -13.99
N ILE A 224 -0.18 33.27 -13.12
CA ILE A 224 -1.22 33.46 -12.11
C ILE A 224 -2.52 33.72 -12.88
N VAL A 225 -3.40 32.73 -12.96
CA VAL A 225 -4.72 32.85 -13.58
C VAL A 225 -5.75 32.30 -12.60
N ASN A 226 -6.66 33.19 -12.18
CA ASN A 226 -7.91 32.97 -11.46
C ASN A 226 -8.05 31.62 -10.76
N ARG A 227 -7.73 31.59 -9.45
CA ARG A 227 -7.92 30.41 -8.59
C ARG A 227 -9.39 29.96 -8.64
N PRO A 228 -9.73 28.81 -9.26
CA PRO A 228 -10.98 28.16 -8.95
C PRO A 228 -10.98 27.81 -7.45
N SER A 229 -12.15 27.83 -6.82
CA SER A 229 -12.27 27.65 -5.37
C SER A 229 -11.43 26.44 -4.90
N PRO A 230 -10.52 26.60 -3.92
CA PRO A 230 -9.71 25.53 -3.37
C PRO A 230 -10.54 24.51 -2.54
N ALA A 231 -11.86 24.70 -2.48
CA ALA A 231 -12.77 23.84 -1.76
C ALA A 231 -12.83 22.45 -2.40
N VAL A 232 -12.70 21.43 -1.57
CA VAL A 232 -12.91 20.04 -1.98
C VAL A 232 -14.37 19.85 -2.42
N ASN A 233 -14.57 19.30 -3.61
CA ASN A 233 -15.88 19.00 -4.16
C ASN A 233 -16.34 17.60 -3.73
N LEU A 234 -17.26 17.53 -2.77
CA LEU A 234 -17.86 16.29 -2.26
C LEU A 234 -18.62 15.48 -3.33
N SER A 235 -19.07 16.14 -4.40
CA SER A 235 -19.74 15.48 -5.53
C SER A 235 -18.76 15.04 -6.63
N GLY A 236 -17.46 15.28 -6.46
CA GLY A 236 -16.42 14.92 -7.44
C GLY A 236 -15.62 13.68 -7.04
N ASN A 237 -14.58 13.38 -7.82
CA ASN A 237 -13.64 12.31 -7.51
C ASN A 237 -12.75 12.74 -6.33
N LEU A 238 -13.12 12.32 -5.11
CA LEU A 238 -12.40 12.71 -3.89
C LEU A 238 -11.01 12.09 -3.81
N TRP A 239 -10.81 10.89 -4.36
CA TRP A 239 -9.49 10.27 -4.38
C TRP A 239 -8.48 11.10 -5.18
N LYS A 240 -8.85 11.54 -6.39
CA LYS A 240 -8.01 12.44 -7.21
C LYS A 240 -7.78 13.80 -6.58
N GLN A 241 -8.74 14.30 -5.80
CA GLN A 241 -8.57 15.56 -5.07
C GLN A 241 -7.61 15.40 -3.88
N PHE A 242 -7.68 14.26 -3.20
CA PHE A 242 -6.83 13.92 -2.07
C PHE A 242 -5.36 13.72 -2.48
N THR A 243 -5.12 13.06 -3.61
CA THR A 243 -3.76 12.69 -4.05
C THR A 243 -2.99 13.79 -4.77
N ARG A 244 -3.53 15.01 -4.84
CA ARG A 244 -2.86 16.13 -5.52
C ARG A 244 -1.56 16.51 -4.82
N TYR A 245 -0.54 16.76 -5.63
CA TYR A 245 0.71 17.39 -5.22
C TYR A 245 1.11 18.45 -6.27
N ASP A 246 1.92 19.41 -5.85
CA ASP A 246 2.13 20.69 -6.52
C ASP A 246 2.70 20.56 -7.93
N LYS A 247 3.59 19.58 -8.18
CA LYS A 247 4.18 19.36 -9.50
C LYS A 247 3.12 19.05 -10.58
N LEU A 248 2.09 18.28 -10.24
CA LEU A 248 0.99 17.97 -11.17
C LEU A 248 -0.18 18.95 -11.05
N HIS A 249 -0.36 19.57 -9.88
CA HIS A 249 -1.47 20.47 -9.61
C HIS A 249 -0.97 21.77 -8.96
N PRO A 250 -0.26 22.64 -9.71
CA PRO A 250 0.39 23.82 -9.14
C PRO A 250 -0.58 24.71 -8.37
N GLY A 251 -0.24 24.99 -7.10
CA GLY A 251 -1.06 25.80 -6.20
C GLY A 251 -2.37 25.15 -5.73
N ARG A 252 -2.59 23.87 -6.02
CA ARG A 252 -3.74 23.06 -5.59
C ARG A 252 -3.31 21.75 -4.92
N ALA A 253 -2.14 21.74 -4.28
CA ALA A 253 -1.63 20.57 -3.58
C ALA A 253 -2.58 20.18 -2.42
N ALA A 254 -2.74 18.87 -2.23
CA ALA A 254 -3.49 18.27 -1.15
C ALA A 254 -2.55 17.40 -0.31
N CYS A 255 -2.90 16.13 -0.08
CA CYS A 255 -2.11 15.22 0.75
C CYS A 255 -0.98 14.54 -0.04
N GLY A 256 -0.97 14.60 -1.37
CA GLY A 256 -0.06 13.79 -2.18
C GLY A 256 -0.43 12.31 -2.12
N ASN A 257 0.51 11.44 -2.45
CA ASN A 257 0.29 10.00 -2.53
C ASN A 257 1.36 9.22 -1.74
N VAL A 258 1.40 7.90 -1.90
CA VAL A 258 2.33 7.06 -1.14
C VAL A 258 3.79 7.49 -1.40
N HIS A 259 4.14 7.81 -2.65
CA HIS A 259 5.49 8.16 -3.12
C HIS A 259 5.82 9.66 -3.10
N PHE A 260 4.81 10.52 -3.22
CA PHE A 260 4.97 11.97 -3.40
C PHE A 260 4.27 12.73 -2.29
N ALA A 261 5.05 13.45 -1.47
CA ALA A 261 4.54 14.47 -0.59
C ALA A 261 4.02 15.68 -1.38
N PRO A 262 3.27 16.60 -0.75
CA PRO A 262 2.63 17.73 -1.44
C PRO A 262 3.57 18.61 -2.28
N ASN A 263 4.88 18.65 -1.96
CA ASN A 263 5.90 19.44 -2.65
C ASN A 263 6.94 18.59 -3.41
N SER A 264 6.77 17.27 -3.49
CA SER A 264 7.77 16.37 -4.08
C SER A 264 7.95 16.63 -5.58
N GLU A 265 9.21 16.67 -6.00
CA GLU A 265 9.58 16.85 -7.41
C GLU A 265 9.96 15.54 -8.10
N THR A 266 10.41 14.56 -7.33
CA THR A 266 10.76 13.21 -7.78
C THR A 266 10.17 12.17 -6.84
N ASP A 267 10.24 10.91 -7.26
CA ASP A 267 9.86 9.77 -6.44
C ASP A 267 10.63 9.78 -5.11
N TYR A 268 9.95 9.46 -4.00
CA TYR A 268 10.48 9.46 -2.62
C TYR A 268 11.02 10.81 -2.10
N ASP A 269 10.71 11.93 -2.75
CA ASP A 269 11.18 13.27 -2.36
C ASP A 269 10.40 13.86 -1.16
N TRP A 270 10.24 13.10 -0.08
CA TRP A 270 9.54 13.54 1.14
C TRP A 270 10.37 14.52 1.98
N GLY A 271 11.69 14.58 1.76
CA GLY A 271 12.62 15.46 2.46
C GLY A 271 12.73 16.87 1.86
N ASN A 272 11.94 17.19 0.84
CA ASN A 272 12.00 18.47 0.16
C ASN A 272 11.61 19.63 1.09
N ARG A 273 12.52 20.58 1.27
CA ARG A 273 12.34 21.74 2.17
C ARG A 273 11.55 22.89 1.53
N ARG A 274 11.26 22.83 0.23
CA ARG A 274 10.53 23.88 -0.48
C ARG A 274 9.12 24.01 0.12
N PRO A 275 8.70 25.20 0.60
CA PRO A 275 7.34 25.36 1.07
C PRO A 275 6.33 25.23 -0.08
N VAL A 276 5.13 24.76 0.26
CA VAL A 276 4.00 24.61 -0.67
C VAL A 276 2.70 25.01 0.00
N TRP A 277 1.82 25.69 -0.74
CA TRP A 277 0.44 25.90 -0.30
C TRP A 277 -0.35 24.60 -0.48
N SER A 278 -0.81 24.01 0.62
CA SER A 278 -1.59 22.77 0.61
C SER A 278 -2.86 22.88 1.45
N ASN A 279 -3.90 22.16 1.06
CA ASN A 279 -5.13 21.96 1.84
C ASN A 279 -5.12 20.67 2.68
N ALA A 280 -3.97 20.00 2.86
CA ALA A 280 -3.89 18.70 3.53
C ALA A 280 -4.49 18.67 4.95
N ASP A 281 -4.41 19.77 5.71
CA ASP A 281 -5.03 19.83 7.04
C ASP A 281 -6.55 19.96 6.98
N ASP A 282 -7.14 20.49 5.90
CA ASP A 282 -8.59 20.59 5.76
C ASP A 282 -9.24 19.21 5.56
N TRP A 283 -8.47 18.21 5.12
CA TRP A 283 -8.90 16.80 5.10
C TRP A 283 -9.14 16.21 6.48
N LEU A 284 -8.55 16.77 7.54
CA LEU A 284 -8.85 16.39 8.92
C LEU A 284 -10.25 16.87 9.36
N ASN A 285 -10.85 17.84 8.64
CA ASN A 285 -12.20 18.34 8.89
C ASN A 285 -13.28 17.57 8.11
N TYR A 286 -12.92 16.51 7.37
CA TYR A 286 -13.85 15.79 6.51
C TYR A 286 -15.13 15.32 7.26
N PRO A 287 -16.35 15.50 6.68
CA PRO A 287 -16.65 16.04 5.35
C PRO A 287 -16.89 17.57 5.35
N HIS A 288 -16.68 18.25 6.48
CA HIS A 288 -16.97 19.66 6.69
C HIS A 288 -15.78 20.55 6.33
N PHE A 289 -15.39 20.50 5.06
CA PHE A 289 -14.29 21.31 4.53
C PHE A 289 -14.53 22.81 4.74
N THR A 290 -13.48 23.50 5.17
CA THR A 290 -13.49 24.96 5.42
C THR A 290 -12.92 25.75 4.23
N GLY A 291 -12.24 25.06 3.31
CA GLY A 291 -11.43 25.70 2.27
C GLY A 291 -10.08 26.18 2.78
N GLN A 292 -9.66 25.75 3.98
CA GLN A 292 -8.39 26.15 4.57
C GLN A 292 -7.22 25.65 3.72
N MET A 293 -6.29 26.56 3.45
CA MET A 293 -4.96 26.24 2.95
C MET A 293 -3.93 26.89 3.85
N ARG A 294 -2.77 26.27 3.98
CA ARG A 294 -1.60 26.89 4.59
C ARG A 294 -0.32 26.48 3.88
N GLU A 295 0.74 27.23 4.16
CA GLU A 295 2.09 26.85 3.78
C GLU A 295 2.53 25.64 4.62
N MET A 296 3.03 24.61 3.93
CA MET A 296 3.53 23.35 4.49
C MET A 296 4.89 23.01 3.89
N SER A 297 5.66 22.15 4.54
CA SER A 297 6.96 21.66 4.08
C SER A 297 7.24 20.26 4.62
N CYS A 298 8.41 19.68 4.33
CA CYS A 298 8.81 18.40 4.90
C CYS A 298 8.73 18.33 6.43
N ALA A 299 8.79 19.47 7.14
CA ALA A 299 8.60 19.50 8.58
C ALA A 299 7.23 18.99 9.04
N ASP A 300 6.20 19.08 8.19
CA ASP A 300 4.84 18.65 8.50
C ASP A 300 4.67 17.12 8.42
N TRP A 301 5.39 16.45 7.53
CA TRP A 301 5.23 15.01 7.24
C TRP A 301 6.49 14.19 7.52
N GLY A 302 7.36 14.66 8.43
CA GLY A 302 8.42 13.81 8.99
C GLY A 302 9.82 14.01 8.41
N ASN A 303 10.07 15.09 7.68
CA ASN A 303 11.40 15.52 7.20
C ASN A 303 12.14 14.46 6.37
N GLY A 304 11.42 13.70 5.56
CA GLY A 304 11.99 12.64 4.72
C GLY A 304 12.00 11.26 5.35
N ASP A 305 11.52 11.10 6.60
CA ASP A 305 11.32 9.79 7.19
C ASP A 305 10.09 9.08 6.58
N ILE A 306 10.34 7.90 6.00
CA ILE A 306 9.33 7.09 5.33
C ILE A 306 8.14 6.76 6.24
N ARG A 307 8.38 6.37 7.48
CA ARG A 307 7.32 5.94 8.40
C ARG A 307 6.47 7.14 8.81
N GLN A 308 7.12 8.26 9.11
CA GLN A 308 6.41 9.49 9.49
C GLN A 308 5.59 10.08 8.34
N HIS A 309 6.09 10.02 7.10
CA HIS A 309 5.31 10.44 5.92
C HIS A 309 4.05 9.61 5.76
N HIS A 310 4.16 8.28 5.79
CA HIS A 310 3.01 7.39 5.65
C HIS A 310 2.00 7.55 6.79
N LEU A 311 2.46 7.67 8.04
CA LEU A 311 1.58 7.97 9.19
C LEU A 311 0.86 9.31 9.00
N TRP A 312 1.57 10.35 8.57
CA TRP A 312 0.98 11.67 8.30
C TRP A 312 -0.08 11.60 7.19
N TRP A 313 0.20 10.87 6.12
CA TRP A 313 -0.68 10.73 4.97
C TRP A 313 -1.95 9.94 5.31
N MET A 314 -1.80 8.76 5.93
CA MET A 314 -2.92 7.88 6.28
C MET A 314 -3.83 8.48 7.37
N LYS A 315 -3.30 9.29 8.30
CA LYS A 315 -4.10 10.03 9.29
C LYS A 315 -5.14 10.96 8.67
N ARG A 316 -4.96 11.33 7.40
CA ARG A 316 -5.86 12.21 6.64
C ARG A 316 -6.87 11.44 5.80
N PHE A 317 -6.87 10.11 5.83
CA PHE A 317 -7.95 9.34 5.22
C PHE A 317 -9.28 9.64 5.93
N PRO A 318 -10.35 9.95 5.18
CA PRO A 318 -11.71 10.01 5.70
C PRO A 318 -12.09 8.78 6.52
N HIS A 319 -12.65 9.00 7.72
CA HIS A 319 -12.91 7.95 8.72
C HIS A 319 -14.21 8.18 9.49
N VAL A 320 -15.17 8.90 8.90
CA VAL A 320 -16.47 9.24 9.52
C VAL A 320 -17.62 8.48 8.88
N GLU A 321 -18.74 8.35 9.61
CA GLU A 321 -19.93 7.65 9.10
C GLU A 321 -20.64 8.42 7.97
N GLY A 322 -21.48 7.71 7.21
CA GLY A 322 -22.28 8.27 6.13
C GLY A 322 -21.70 8.06 4.73
N THR A 323 -22.29 8.76 3.76
CA THR A 323 -21.90 8.68 2.34
C THR A 323 -21.81 10.06 1.71
N THR A 324 -20.98 10.17 0.69
CA THR A 324 -20.91 11.32 -0.20
C THR A 324 -22.17 11.42 -1.06
N PRO A 325 -22.44 12.59 -1.69
CA PRO A 325 -23.47 12.72 -2.72
C PRO A 325 -23.32 11.73 -3.89
N THR A 326 -22.10 11.26 -4.16
CA THR A 326 -21.79 10.24 -5.17
C THR A 326 -22.02 8.80 -4.67
N GLY A 327 -22.49 8.63 -3.43
CA GLY A 327 -22.79 7.32 -2.84
C GLY A 327 -21.57 6.56 -2.30
N LYS A 328 -20.38 7.18 -2.26
CA LYS A 328 -19.17 6.57 -1.68
C LYS A 328 -19.20 6.73 -0.16
N LEU A 329 -18.65 5.77 0.57
CA LEU A 329 -18.55 5.78 2.03
C LEU A 329 -17.60 6.90 2.47
N ASN A 330 -18.01 7.59 3.53
CA ASN A 330 -17.22 8.63 4.18
C ASN A 330 -16.05 8.08 5.01
N ASN A 331 -15.98 6.76 5.20
CA ASN A 331 -14.89 6.08 5.88
C ASN A 331 -14.13 5.19 4.89
N TRP A 332 -12.94 5.62 4.49
CA TRP A 332 -12.13 4.92 3.49
C TRP A 332 -11.48 3.65 4.01
N TRP A 333 -11.30 3.50 5.33
CA TRP A 333 -10.82 2.26 5.92
C TRP A 333 -11.77 1.07 5.68
N ARG A 334 -13.07 1.33 5.49
CA ARG A 334 -14.05 0.31 5.06
C ARG A 334 -13.76 -0.24 3.67
N TYR A 335 -13.19 0.56 2.78
CA TYR A 335 -12.72 0.08 1.48
C TYR A 335 -11.36 -0.58 1.60
N ILE A 336 -10.39 0.12 2.17
CA ILE A 336 -8.97 -0.28 2.17
C ILE A 336 -8.78 -1.59 2.94
N VAL A 337 -9.35 -1.68 4.14
CA VAL A 337 -9.20 -2.84 5.04
C VAL A 337 -10.45 -3.71 5.01
N GLY A 338 -11.65 -3.11 5.04
CA GLY A 338 -12.92 -3.84 5.03
C GLY A 338 -13.29 -4.45 3.68
N LEU A 339 -12.64 -4.03 2.59
CA LEU A 339 -12.92 -4.46 1.21
C LEU A 339 -14.38 -4.25 0.78
N GLU A 340 -15.03 -3.19 1.25
CA GLU A 340 -16.46 -2.94 0.99
C GLU A 340 -16.74 -2.24 -0.35
N PHE A 341 -16.43 -2.87 -1.49
CA PHE A 341 -16.64 -2.30 -2.83
C PHE A 341 -17.06 -3.31 -3.91
#